data_AF-A0A357N9N9-F1
#
_entry.id   AF-A0A357N9N9-F1
#
_cell.length_a   1.000
_cell.length_b   1.000
_cell.length_c   1.000
_cell.angle_alpha   90.00
_cell.angle_beta   90.00
_cell.angle_gamma   90.00
#
_symmetry.space_group_name_H-M   'P 1'
#
loop_
_entity.id
_entity.type
_entity.pdbx_description
1 polymer ?
#
loop_
_entity_poly.entity_id
_entity_poly.type
_entity_poly.pdbx_seq_one_letter_code
_entity_poly.pdbx_strand_id
1 'polypeptide(L)'
;MKATKIKMKPSCYISNNLVEIDEIFVIGCGNEGFFKKEVLHDYLLKNPCSIQVNIAPFPDLFPVVSSNNEKYVRSEPNSTTRDNLLSLPRT
;
A
#
# COMPACT_ATOMS: atom_id res chain seq x y z
N MET A 1 -2.28 9.80 -7.77
CA MET A 1 -3.26 9.23 -6.81
C MET A 1 -2.64 9.14 -5.42
N LYS A 2 -3.44 8.99 -4.36
CA LYS A 2 -2.93 8.86 -2.98
C LYS A 2 -3.55 7.69 -2.21
N ALA A 3 -2.72 6.88 -1.57
CA ALA A 3 -3.12 5.88 -0.59
C ALA A 3 -3.33 6.55 0.78
N THR A 4 -4.53 6.43 1.34
CA THR A 4 -4.93 7.18 2.55
C THR A 4 -5.31 6.30 3.72
N LYS A 5 -5.72 5.05 3.48
CA LYS A 5 -6.08 4.08 4.52
C LYS A 5 -5.64 2.69 4.09
N ILE A 6 -5.48 1.80 5.06
CA ILE A 6 -5.22 0.39 4.83
C ILE A 6 -6.27 -0.45 5.55
N LYS A 7 -6.63 -1.59 4.95
CA LYS A 7 -7.38 -2.64 5.61
C LYS A 7 -6.50 -3.86 5.71
N MET A 8 -6.32 -4.38 6.93
CA MET A 8 -5.55 -5.60 7.17
C MET A 8 -6.40 -6.83 6.87
N LYS A 9 -5.76 -7.95 6.58
CA LYS A 9 -6.42 -9.25 6.53
C LYS A 9 -7.14 -9.55 7.85
N PRO A 10 -8.21 -10.37 7.83
CA PRO A 10 -8.88 -10.82 9.05
C PRO A 10 -7.88 -11.39 10.04
N SER A 11 -8.03 -11.03 11.31
CA SER A 11 -7.14 -11.43 12.42
C SER A 11 -5.72 -10.84 12.41
N CYS A 12 -5.37 -9.95 11.45
CA CYS A 12 -4.07 -9.28 11.35
C CYS A 12 -4.11 -7.77 11.68
N TYR A 13 -5.14 -7.31 12.40
CA TYR A 13 -5.42 -5.88 12.62
C TYR A 13 -4.27 -5.08 13.23
N ILE A 14 -3.46 -5.69 14.10
CA ILE A 14 -2.32 -5.02 14.76
C ILE A 14 -0.97 -5.28 14.06
N SER A 15 -0.96 -6.10 13.01
CA SER A 15 0.29 -6.53 12.37
C SER A 15 1.09 -5.39 11.76
N ASN A 16 2.41 -5.60 11.71
CA ASN A 16 3.37 -4.71 11.08
C ASN A 16 3.97 -5.35 9.82
N ASN A 17 3.32 -6.37 9.28
CA ASN A 17 3.70 -7.02 8.04
C ASN A 17 2.91 -6.44 6.87
N LEU A 18 3.60 -5.88 5.87
CA LEU A 18 2.97 -5.35 4.65
C LEU A 18 2.20 -6.42 3.87
N VAL A 19 2.65 -7.67 3.92
CA VAL A 19 1.99 -8.79 3.26
C VAL A 19 0.61 -9.05 3.86
N GLU A 20 0.36 -8.61 5.10
CA GLU A 20 -0.93 -8.77 5.77
C GLU A 20 -1.91 -7.62 5.52
N ILE A 21 -1.52 -6.60 4.75
CA ILE A 21 -2.49 -5.67 4.16
C ILE A 21 -3.33 -6.45 3.16
N ASP A 22 -4.65 -6.27 3.20
CA ASP A 22 -5.59 -6.86 2.25
C ASP A 22 -6.00 -5.83 1.18
N GLU A 23 -6.39 -4.63 1.62
CA GLU A 23 -6.86 -3.56 0.75
C GLU A 23 -6.24 -2.21 1.13
N ILE A 24 -6.14 -1.31 0.16
CA ILE A 24 -5.65 0.06 0.35
C ILE A 24 -6.68 1.01 -0.24
N PHE A 25 -7.07 2.03 0.54
CA PHE A 25 -7.99 3.06 0.08
C PHE A 25 -7.22 4.11 -0.72
N VAL A 26 -7.57 4.25 -2.00
CA VAL A 26 -6.91 5.16 -2.94
C VAL A 26 -7.87 6.27 -3.36
N ILE A 27 -7.38 7.51 -3.30
CA ILE A 27 -8.08 8.73 -3.77
C ILE A 27 -7.36 9.38 -4.96
N GLY A 28 -8.01 10.34 -5.59
CA GLY A 28 -7.49 11.05 -6.76
C GLY A 28 -7.49 10.20 -8.03
N CYS A 29 -8.36 9.20 -8.08
CA CYS A 29 -8.73 8.43 -9.27
C CYS A 29 -10.22 8.63 -9.55
N GLY A 30 -10.69 8.32 -10.76
CA GLY A 30 -12.11 8.44 -11.12
C GLY A 30 -13.05 7.49 -10.38
N ASN A 31 -12.51 6.56 -9.59
CA ASN A 31 -13.25 5.63 -8.75
C ASN A 31 -12.50 5.43 -7.43
N GLU A 32 -12.71 6.34 -6.48
CA GLU A 32 -12.05 6.26 -5.17
C GLU A 32 -12.63 5.12 -4.34
N GLY A 33 -11.77 4.38 -3.65
CA GLY A 33 -12.21 3.21 -2.90
C GLY A 33 -11.10 2.32 -2.41
N PHE A 34 -11.50 1.21 -1.78
CA PHE A 34 -10.60 0.13 -1.40
C PHE A 34 -10.26 -0.74 -2.61
N PHE A 35 -8.96 -0.89 -2.85
CA PHE A 35 -8.43 -1.80 -3.86
C PHE A 35 -7.61 -2.89 -3.19
N LYS A 36 -7.77 -4.12 -3.66
CA LYS A 36 -6.90 -5.24 -3.28
C LYS A 36 -5.44 -4.90 -3.60
N LYS A 37 -4.53 -5.23 -2.69
CA LYS A 37 -3.09 -4.94 -2.87
C LYS A 37 -2.50 -5.59 -4.12
N GLU A 38 -3.02 -6.73 -4.56
CA GLU A 38 -2.59 -7.44 -5.77
C GLU A 38 -2.98 -6.67 -7.03
N VAL A 39 -4.16 -6.04 -7.02
CA VAL A 39 -4.62 -5.17 -8.10
C VAL A 39 -3.74 -3.93 -8.21
N LEU A 40 -3.39 -3.31 -7.06
CA LEU A 40 -2.48 -2.17 -7.03
C LEU A 40 -1.06 -2.56 -7.47
N HIS A 41 -0.59 -3.74 -7.08
CA HIS A 41 0.69 -4.29 -7.56
C HIS A 41 0.72 -4.34 -9.09
N ASP A 42 -0.27 -5.00 -9.70
CA ASP A 42 -0.31 -5.16 -11.17
C ASP A 42 -0.53 -3.82 -11.90
N TYR A 43 -1.24 -2.90 -11.27
CA TYR A 43 -1.41 -1.54 -11.77
C TYR A 43 -0.10 -0.75 -11.76
N LEU A 44 0.67 -0.80 -10.67
CA LEU A 44 1.93 -0.08 -10.52
C LEU A 44 3.05 -0.63 -11.42
N LEU A 45 3.00 -1.91 -11.82
CA LEU A 45 3.89 -2.44 -12.85
C LEU A 45 3.72 -1.75 -14.21
N LYS A 46 2.49 -1.30 -14.52
CA LYS A 46 2.17 -0.60 -15.77
C LYS A 46 2.29 0.92 -15.65
N ASN A 47 2.08 1.44 -14.44
CA ASN A 47 2.04 2.86 -14.13
C ASN A 47 2.93 3.14 -12.90
N PRO A 48 4.27 3.09 -13.04
CA PRO A 48 5.18 3.36 -11.93
C PRO A 48 4.99 4.80 -11.40
N CYS A 49 5.28 5.02 -10.11
CA CYS A 49 5.24 6.35 -9.46
C CYS A 49 3.89 7.10 -9.58
N SER A 50 2.79 6.37 -9.79
CA SER A 50 1.45 6.97 -10.01
C SER A 50 0.61 7.08 -8.74
N ILE A 51 0.95 6.33 -7.68
CA ILE A 51 0.28 6.32 -6.39
C ILE A 51 1.30 6.63 -5.30
N GLN A 52 0.97 7.61 -4.46
CA GLN A 52 1.80 8.04 -3.33
C GLN A 52 1.12 7.74 -2.00
N VAL A 53 1.90 7.50 -0.95
CA VAL A 53 1.36 7.41 0.42
C VAL A 53 0.96 8.81 0.88
N ASN A 54 -0.21 8.96 1.51
CA ASN A 54 -0.68 10.24 2.03
C ASN A 54 -0.01 10.64 3.36
N ILE A 55 1.31 10.59 3.41
CA ILE A 55 2.16 11.00 4.54
C ILE A 55 3.32 11.79 3.92
N ALA A 56 3.52 13.04 4.33
CA ALA A 56 4.62 13.87 3.81
C ALA A 56 5.98 13.18 4.02
N PRO A 57 6.88 13.13 3.02
CA PRO A 57 6.89 13.91 1.77
C PRO A 57 6.11 13.30 0.58
N PHE A 58 5.17 12.40 0.84
CA PHE A 58 4.37 11.65 -0.14
C PHE A 58 5.19 10.62 -0.94
N PRO A 59 5.80 9.63 -0.26
CA PRO A 59 6.62 8.63 -0.92
C PRO A 59 5.81 7.79 -1.91
N ASP A 60 6.42 7.41 -3.02
CA ASP A 60 5.78 6.58 -4.05
C ASP A 60 5.56 5.14 -3.58
N LEU A 61 4.53 4.48 -4.13
CA LEU A 61 4.30 3.06 -3.95
C LEU A 61 4.96 2.23 -5.04
N PHE A 62 5.57 1.12 -4.62
CA PHE A 62 6.23 0.15 -5.48
C PHE A 62 5.59 -1.23 -5.37
N PRO A 63 5.42 -1.96 -6.50
CA PRO A 63 4.98 -3.34 -6.51
C PRO A 63 6.12 -4.26 -6.05
N VAL A 64 5.82 -5.23 -5.18
CA VAL A 64 6.79 -6.20 -4.66
C VAL A 64 6.16 -7.59 -4.55
N VAL A 65 6.98 -8.61 -4.71
CA VAL A 65 6.63 -10.01 -4.48
C VAL A 65 7.41 -10.51 -3.26
N SER A 66 6.71 -11.12 -2.30
CA SER A 66 7.34 -11.70 -1.10
C SER A 66 8.09 -12.99 -1.43
N SER A 67 8.89 -13.50 -0.50
CA SER A 67 9.56 -14.80 -0.63
C SER A 67 8.61 -15.97 -0.89
N ASN A 68 7.33 -15.83 -0.51
CA ASN A 68 6.30 -16.83 -0.68
C ASN A 68 5.47 -16.62 -1.97
N ASN A 69 5.98 -15.86 -2.93
CA ASN A 69 5.30 -15.47 -4.17
C ASN A 69 4.00 -14.66 -3.98
N GLU A 70 3.81 -14.05 -2.81
CA GLU A 70 2.64 -13.21 -2.55
C GLU A 70 2.90 -11.77 -3.01
N LYS A 71 2.02 -11.24 -3.86
CA LYS A 71 2.06 -9.85 -4.34
C LYS A 71 1.64 -8.88 -3.23
N TYR A 72 2.33 -7.77 -3.13
CA TYR A 72 1.98 -6.66 -2.26
C TYR A 72 2.60 -5.35 -2.77
N VAL A 73 2.33 -4.25 -2.07
CA VAL A 73 2.93 -2.95 -2.37
C VAL A 73 3.64 -2.42 -1.13
N ARG A 74 4.70 -1.65 -1.34
CA ARG A 74 5.46 -0.97 -0.27
C ARG A 74 5.71 0.47 -0.65
N SER A 75 5.93 1.33 0.33
CA SER A 75 6.36 2.70 0.10
C SER A 75 7.85 2.80 -0.22
N GLU A 76 8.26 3.92 -0.80
CA GLU A 76 9.66 4.29 -0.89
C GLU A 76 10.33 4.23 0.49
N PRO A 77 11.51 3.60 0.63
CA PRO A 77 12.26 3.58 1.88
C PRO A 77 12.58 4.99 2.38
N ASN A 78 12.48 5.20 3.69
CA ASN A 78 12.97 6.41 4.35
C ASN A 78 13.90 6.04 5.52
N SER A 79 14.21 6.99 6.39
CA SER A 79 15.09 6.79 7.55
C SER A 79 14.51 5.89 8.64
N THR A 80 13.33 5.29 8.42
CA THR A 80 12.66 4.39 9.38
C THR A 80 12.65 2.96 8.89
N THR A 81 12.66 2.00 9.82
CA THR A 81 12.54 0.56 9.50
C THR A 81 11.10 0.14 9.20
N ARG A 82 10.12 1.00 9.48
CA ARG A 82 8.69 0.74 9.30
C ARG A 82 8.22 1.40 8.01
N ASP A 83 7.59 0.61 7.14
CA ASP A 83 7.03 1.15 5.91
C ASP A 83 5.90 2.17 6.17
N ASN A 84 5.84 3.22 5.35
CA ASN A 84 4.89 4.33 5.53
C ASN A 84 3.43 3.91 5.36
N LEU A 85 3.13 2.86 4.58
CA LEU A 85 1.78 2.33 4.46
C LEU A 85 1.22 1.89 5.81
N LEU A 86 2.07 1.31 6.67
CA LEU A 86 1.66 0.82 7.99
C LEU A 86 1.38 1.96 8.99
N SER A 87 1.69 3.20 8.61
CA SER A 87 1.39 4.41 9.38
C SER A 87 0.07 5.07 8.98
N LEU A 88 -0.60 4.55 7.94
CA LEU A 88 -1.96 4.99 7.57
C LEU A 88 -3.02 4.43 8.55
N PRO A 89 -4.17 5.10 8.70
CA PRO A 89 -5.31 4.59 9.46
C PRO A 89 -5.74 3.18 9.00
N ARG A 90 -6.05 2.32 9.98
CA ARG A 90 -6.57 0.96 9.77
C ARG A 90 -8.09 0.98 9.96
N THR A 91 -8.84 0.75 8.89
CA THR A 91 -10.32 0.85 8.87
C THR A 91 -10.96 -0.31 8.14
#